data_AF-A0A2G5KYI8-F1
#
_entry.id   AF-A0A2G5KYI8-F1
#
_cell.length_a   1.000
_cell.length_b   1.000
_cell.length_c   1.000
_cell.angle_alpha   90.00
_cell.angle_beta   90.00
_cell.angle_gamma   90.00
#
_symmetry.space_group_name_H-M   'P 1'
#
loop_
_entity.id
_entity.type
_entity.pdbx_description
1 polymer ?
#
loop_
_entity_poly.entity_id
_entity_poly.type
_entity_poly.pdbx_seq_one_letter_code
_entity_poly.pdbx_strand_id
1 'polypeptide(L)'
;MKDFFNSKYRIPYDDTYYGFLLWGSVLFFLIRSIWSIVEGESIDVMMVYSVVFMVSTISLMMYYSRVLKVYSYHLYAGMSLVAFGLLWQLHDGVNGAYSYLFFTLIAIYAVILPGKSKMIYGVVLSLECLVLSEFSVPTPEQVDEGVVISYVINMVLIAVTVIYLKRFYDQRRTLYYQHNSELDQVNETVLARRMKLLHQRNEIEVIKRDLQQTVEKNTVDLKRKNAELSRIAYSNAHHLRAPLTNILAIVDLMSQETEKGEEAQQLAKIARESTILDQSLRKVNELLD
;
A
#
# COMPACT_ATOMS: atom_id res chain seq x y z
N MET A 1 3.53 -6.72 -4.90
CA MET A 1 3.85 -6.28 -3.52
C MET A 1 5.04 -5.31 -3.48
N LYS A 2 6.16 -5.56 -4.19
CA LYS A 2 7.29 -4.60 -4.33
C LYS A 2 6.88 -3.22 -4.91
N ASP A 3 6.01 -3.19 -5.92
CA ASP A 3 5.57 -1.91 -6.53
C ASP A 3 4.61 -1.10 -5.66
N PHE A 4 3.88 -1.77 -4.75
CA PHE A 4 2.99 -1.10 -3.80
C PHE A 4 3.78 -0.39 -2.69
N PHE A 5 4.93 -0.94 -2.30
CA PHE A 5 5.85 -0.26 -1.39
C PHE A 5 6.61 0.86 -2.10
N ASN A 6 6.94 0.72 -3.38
CA ASN A 6 7.73 1.72 -4.10
C ASN A 6 6.94 3.00 -4.46
N SER A 7 5.61 2.93 -4.56
CA SER A 7 4.78 4.12 -4.81
C SER A 7 4.47 4.93 -3.55
N LYS A 8 4.45 4.30 -2.36
CA LYS A 8 4.01 4.93 -1.11
C LYS A 8 5.08 5.81 -0.44
N TYR A 9 6.35 5.69 -0.84
CA TYR A 9 7.46 6.53 -0.36
C TYR A 9 7.91 7.60 -1.36
N ARG A 10 7.12 7.88 -2.41
CA ARG A 10 7.36 9.09 -3.21
C ARG A 10 6.93 10.28 -2.38
N ILE A 11 7.91 10.83 -1.69
CA ILE A 11 7.88 12.17 -1.10
C ILE A 11 7.31 13.08 -2.19
N PRO A 12 6.14 13.71 -1.97
CA PRO A 12 5.63 14.66 -2.94
C PRO A 12 6.73 15.70 -3.13
N TYR A 13 7.30 15.73 -4.33
CA TYR A 13 8.18 16.82 -4.72
C TYR A 13 7.31 18.06 -4.65
N ASP A 14 7.61 18.94 -3.70
CA ASP A 14 6.85 20.15 -3.52
C ASP A 14 7.26 21.11 -4.64
N ASP A 15 6.60 20.90 -5.77
CA ASP A 15 6.95 21.51 -7.05
C ASP A 15 6.87 23.03 -6.99
N THR A 16 6.03 23.57 -6.10
CA THR A 16 5.82 25.00 -5.87
C THR A 16 7.13 25.78 -5.74
N TYR A 17 8.14 25.22 -5.09
CA TYR A 17 9.41 25.90 -4.85
C TYR A 17 10.31 26.03 -6.07
N TYR A 18 10.35 25.02 -6.93
CA TYR A 18 11.13 25.12 -8.17
C TYR A 18 10.53 26.18 -9.10
N GLY A 19 9.19 26.27 -9.15
CA GLY A 19 8.51 27.35 -9.87
C GLY A 19 8.92 28.73 -9.37
N PHE A 20 9.05 28.92 -8.05
CA PHE A 20 9.51 30.17 -7.45
C PHE A 20 10.97 30.50 -7.82
N LEU A 21 11.87 29.51 -7.75
CA LEU A 21 13.28 29.69 -8.13
C LEU A 21 13.45 30.02 -9.61
N LEU A 22 12.70 29.35 -10.48
CA LEU A 22 12.69 29.67 -11.91
C LEU A 22 12.20 31.10 -12.16
N TRP A 23 11.10 31.50 -11.53
CA TRP A 23 10.60 32.88 -11.60
C TRP A 23 11.64 33.90 -11.13
N GLY A 24 12.29 33.61 -9.99
CA GLY A 24 13.37 34.44 -9.47
C GLY A 24 14.54 34.55 -10.44
N SER A 25 14.93 33.45 -11.09
CA SER A 25 15.99 33.46 -12.09
C SER A 25 15.61 34.26 -13.34
N VAL A 26 14.38 34.13 -13.84
CA VAL A 26 13.87 34.91 -14.99
C VAL A 26 13.93 36.40 -14.67
N LEU A 27 13.46 36.80 -13.48
CA LEU A 27 13.48 38.20 -13.06
C LEU A 27 14.92 38.72 -12.90
N PHE A 28 15.81 37.92 -12.30
CA PHE A 28 17.21 38.28 -12.11
C PHE A 28 17.92 38.52 -13.45
N PHE A 29 17.79 37.60 -14.41
CA PHE A 29 18.41 37.75 -15.72
C PHE A 29 17.80 38.88 -16.53
N LEU A 30 16.50 39.15 -16.39
CA LEU A 30 15.87 40.32 -17.00
C LEU A 30 16.49 41.63 -16.49
N ILE A 31 16.62 41.76 -15.16
CA ILE A 31 17.23 42.95 -14.55
C ILE A 31 18.69 43.09 -15.00
N ARG A 32 19.44 41.99 -15.03
CA ARG A 32 20.84 42.02 -15.49
C ARG A 32 21.00 42.38 -16.95
N SER A 33 20.15 41.86 -17.84
CA SER A 33 20.15 42.25 -19.26
C SER A 33 19.88 43.75 -19.43
N ILE A 34 18.95 44.32 -18.67
CA ILE A 34 18.66 45.77 -18.71
C ILE A 34 19.84 46.58 -18.19
N TRP A 35 20.43 46.14 -17.08
CA TRP A 35 21.58 46.82 -16.45
C TRP A 35 22.81 46.83 -17.36
N SER A 36 23.09 45.70 -18.02
CA SER A 36 24.17 45.54 -19.00
C SER A 36 24.07 46.54 -20.16
N ILE A 37 22.84 46.82 -20.64
CA ILE A 37 22.58 47.86 -21.65
C ILE A 37 22.92 49.25 -21.11
N VAL A 38 22.59 49.54 -19.86
CA VAL A 38 22.79 50.86 -19.23
C VAL A 38 24.28 51.14 -18.98
N GLU A 39 25.04 50.13 -18.56
CA GLU A 39 26.49 50.25 -18.33
C GLU A 39 27.31 50.22 -19.61
N GLY A 40 26.71 49.83 -20.74
CA GLY A 40 27.41 49.74 -22.02
C GLY A 40 28.43 48.59 -22.04
N GLU A 41 28.08 47.45 -21.41
CA GLU A 41 28.91 46.24 -21.46
C GLU A 41 29.07 45.73 -22.91
N SER A 42 30.06 44.86 -23.12
CA SER A 42 30.30 44.26 -24.44
C SER A 42 29.08 43.48 -24.96
N ILE A 43 28.92 43.47 -26.30
CA ILE A 43 27.83 42.76 -26.99
C ILE A 43 27.80 41.27 -26.61
N ASP A 44 28.97 40.66 -26.38
CA ASP A 44 29.08 39.25 -26.01
C ASP A 44 28.43 38.96 -24.64
N VAL A 45 28.68 39.82 -23.64
CA VAL A 45 28.07 39.70 -22.30
C VAL A 45 26.55 39.87 -22.38
N MET A 46 26.08 40.87 -23.14
CA MET A 46 24.66 41.10 -23.37
C MET A 46 23.97 39.90 -24.05
N MET A 47 24.64 39.26 -25.00
CA MET A 47 24.15 38.07 -25.70
C MET A 47 24.01 36.88 -24.74
N VAL A 48 25.00 36.66 -23.87
CA VAL A 48 24.95 35.59 -22.85
C VAL A 48 23.74 35.78 -21.94
N TYR A 49 23.54 36.97 -21.35
CA TYR A 49 22.38 37.20 -20.47
C TYR A 49 21.04 37.02 -21.18
N SER A 50 20.94 37.43 -22.44
CA SER A 50 19.73 37.28 -23.25
C SER A 50 19.39 35.81 -23.53
N VAL A 51 20.41 35.00 -23.84
CA VAL A 51 20.24 33.55 -24.05
C VAL A 51 19.82 32.87 -22.75
N VAL A 52 20.46 33.18 -21.62
CA VAL A 52 20.12 32.60 -20.32
C VAL A 52 18.72 32.97 -19.87
N PHE A 53 18.30 34.22 -20.10
CA PHE A 53 16.94 34.67 -19.88
C PHE A 53 15.94 33.86 -20.71
N MET A 54 16.17 33.71 -22.02
CA MET A 54 15.30 32.94 -22.91
C MET A 54 15.19 31.47 -22.49
N VAL A 55 16.29 30.84 -22.09
CA VAL A 55 16.25 29.47 -21.59
C VAL A 55 15.49 29.36 -20.28
N SER A 56 15.67 30.32 -19.38
CA SER A 56 14.99 30.32 -18.08
C SER A 56 13.48 30.48 -18.26
N THR A 57 13.03 31.30 -19.22
CA THR A 57 11.61 31.42 -19.58
C THR A 57 11.08 30.15 -20.24
N ILE A 58 11.82 29.53 -21.18
CA ILE A 58 11.44 28.24 -21.77
C ILE A 58 11.33 27.16 -20.69
N SER A 59 12.29 27.10 -19.77
CA SER A 59 12.28 26.16 -18.65
C SER A 59 11.09 26.38 -17.73
N LEU A 60 10.71 27.64 -17.49
CA LEU A 60 9.51 28.01 -16.75
C LEU A 60 8.22 27.59 -17.48
N MET A 61 8.13 27.82 -18.79
CA MET A 61 7.00 27.37 -19.60
C MET A 61 6.89 25.85 -19.61
N MET A 62 8.00 25.14 -19.77
CA MET A 62 8.07 23.67 -19.69
C MET A 62 7.67 23.17 -18.31
N TYR A 63 8.06 23.85 -17.24
CA TYR A 63 7.69 23.51 -15.87
C TYR A 63 6.17 23.58 -15.63
N TYR A 64 5.48 24.58 -16.21
CA TYR A 64 4.02 24.66 -16.16
C TYR A 64 3.32 23.62 -17.05
N SER A 65 4.02 23.06 -18.04
CA SER A 65 3.51 21.92 -18.80
C SER A 65 3.62 20.62 -17.99
N ARG A 66 2.52 19.88 -17.84
CA ARG A 66 2.52 18.62 -17.06
C ARG A 66 3.44 17.54 -17.65
N VAL A 67 3.64 17.54 -18.97
CA VAL A 67 4.36 16.47 -19.69
C VAL A 67 5.88 16.70 -19.69
N LEU A 68 6.34 17.95 -19.82
CA LEU A 68 7.76 18.25 -19.96
C LEU A 68 8.43 18.67 -18.64
N LYS A 69 7.69 18.62 -17.54
CA LYS A 69 8.15 19.05 -16.23
C LYS A 69 9.47 18.42 -15.80
N VAL A 70 9.66 17.12 -16.00
CA VAL A 70 10.91 16.44 -15.64
C VAL A 70 12.10 16.96 -16.45
N TYR A 71 11.88 17.35 -17.71
CA TYR A 71 12.93 17.84 -18.59
C TYR A 71 13.30 19.31 -18.31
N SER A 72 12.41 20.11 -17.73
CA SER A 72 12.72 21.53 -17.44
C SER A 72 13.85 21.68 -16.42
N TYR A 73 13.91 20.82 -15.40
CA TYR A 73 15.01 20.83 -14.42
C TYR A 73 16.37 20.58 -15.09
N HIS A 74 16.41 19.61 -16.01
CA HIS A 74 17.61 19.22 -16.72
C HIS A 74 18.05 20.26 -17.75
N LEU A 75 17.09 20.88 -18.45
CA LEU A 75 17.35 21.96 -19.38
C LEU A 75 17.94 23.18 -18.65
N TYR A 76 17.31 23.59 -17.55
CA TYR A 76 17.78 24.71 -16.73
C TYR A 76 19.19 24.45 -16.15
N ALA A 77 19.42 23.25 -15.61
CA ALA A 77 20.72 22.89 -15.05
C ALA A 77 21.80 22.80 -16.14
N GLY A 78 21.52 22.16 -17.28
CA GLY A 78 22.47 22.06 -18.39
C GLY A 78 22.87 23.43 -18.94
N MET A 79 21.91 24.33 -19.10
CA MET A 79 22.19 25.66 -19.63
C MET A 79 22.82 26.60 -18.62
N SER A 80 22.54 26.45 -17.31
CA SER A 80 23.26 27.22 -16.29
C SER A 80 24.74 26.83 -16.18
N LEU A 81 25.11 25.58 -16.49
CA LEU A 81 26.52 25.17 -16.63
C LEU A 81 27.19 25.92 -17.79
N VAL A 82 26.59 25.85 -18.99
CA VAL A 82 27.13 26.54 -20.18
C VAL A 82 27.26 28.04 -19.94
N ALA A 83 26.24 28.66 -19.33
CA ALA A 83 26.27 30.06 -18.97
C ALA A 83 27.39 30.40 -17.98
N PHE A 84 27.60 29.54 -16.98
CA PHE A 84 28.67 29.69 -16.00
C PHE A 84 30.05 29.66 -16.68
N GLY A 85 30.31 28.71 -17.58
CA GLY A 85 31.56 28.64 -18.32
C GLY A 85 31.82 29.87 -19.20
N LEU A 86 30.80 30.39 -19.89
CA LEU A 86 30.92 31.61 -20.71
C LEU A 86 31.17 32.85 -19.84
N LEU A 87 30.41 33.03 -18.76
CA LEU A 87 30.57 34.17 -17.84
C LEU A 87 31.93 34.12 -17.13
N TRP A 88 32.43 32.93 -16.81
CA TRP A 88 33.76 32.75 -16.24
C TRP A 88 34.86 33.30 -17.15
N GLN A 89 34.79 33.00 -18.45
CA GLN A 89 35.77 33.50 -19.42
C GLN A 89 35.69 35.02 -19.63
N LEU A 90 34.49 35.59 -19.54
CA LEU A 90 34.25 37.02 -19.76
C LEU A 90 34.62 37.90 -18.55
N HIS A 91 34.69 37.33 -17.34
CA HIS A 91 34.87 38.08 -16.10
C HIS A 91 36.02 37.54 -15.24
N ASP A 92 37.23 37.48 -15.82
CA ASP A 92 38.50 37.25 -15.12
C ASP A 92 38.62 35.91 -14.35
N GLY A 93 37.74 34.94 -14.65
CA GLY A 93 37.78 33.58 -14.13
C GLY A 93 37.87 33.47 -12.60
N VAL A 94 38.94 32.83 -12.12
CA VAL A 94 39.15 32.52 -10.68
C VAL A 94 39.22 33.79 -9.83
N ASN A 95 39.84 34.85 -10.37
CA ASN A 95 40.04 36.10 -9.64
C ASN A 95 38.80 37.00 -9.68
N GLY A 96 37.89 36.75 -10.61
CA GLY A 96 36.65 37.49 -10.75
C GLY A 96 35.60 37.10 -9.73
N ALA A 97 34.60 37.98 -9.59
CA ALA A 97 33.46 37.74 -8.71
C ALA A 97 32.57 36.56 -9.12
N TYR A 98 32.75 36.04 -10.35
CA TYR A 98 31.99 34.92 -10.88
C TYR A 98 32.47 33.57 -10.33
N SER A 99 33.65 33.51 -9.72
CA SER A 99 34.11 32.33 -8.96
C SER A 99 33.11 31.93 -7.86
N TYR A 100 32.42 32.91 -7.26
CA TYR A 100 31.42 32.66 -6.22
C TYR A 100 30.08 32.14 -6.75
N LEU A 101 29.78 32.30 -8.05
CA LEU A 101 28.58 31.70 -8.65
C LEU A 101 28.61 30.18 -8.58
N PHE A 102 29.80 29.57 -8.51
CA PHE A 102 29.96 28.14 -8.29
C PHE A 102 29.21 27.67 -7.04
N PHE A 103 29.42 28.33 -5.90
CA PHE A 103 28.79 27.95 -4.63
C PHE A 103 27.27 28.17 -4.67
N THR A 104 26.85 29.26 -5.30
CA THR A 104 25.43 29.55 -5.55
C THR A 104 24.77 28.46 -6.40
N LEU A 105 25.40 28.07 -7.51
CA LEU A 105 24.89 27.03 -8.41
C LEU A 105 24.85 25.66 -7.73
N ILE A 106 25.87 25.30 -6.94
CA ILE A 106 25.84 24.07 -6.13
C ILE A 106 24.65 24.08 -5.16
N ALA A 107 24.44 25.19 -4.45
CA ALA A 107 23.34 25.30 -3.50
C ALA A 107 21.98 25.20 -4.22
N ILE A 108 21.84 25.87 -5.38
CA ILE A 108 20.66 25.79 -6.24
C ILE A 108 20.43 24.36 -6.73
N TYR A 109 21.46 23.67 -7.22
CA TYR A 109 21.36 22.28 -7.69
C TYR A 109 21.00 21.31 -6.56
N ALA A 110 21.50 21.53 -5.35
CA ALA A 110 21.14 20.75 -4.18
C ALA A 110 19.65 20.90 -3.81
N VAL A 111 19.06 22.06 -4.07
CA VAL A 111 17.62 22.33 -3.85
C VAL A 111 16.76 21.76 -5.00
N ILE A 112 17.14 22.09 -6.24
CA ILE A 112 16.29 21.94 -7.42
C ILE A 112 16.32 20.52 -7.96
N LEU A 113 17.50 19.89 -8.04
CA LEU A 113 17.65 18.67 -8.82
C LEU A 113 17.19 17.43 -8.04
N PRO A 114 16.35 16.58 -8.66
CA PRO A 114 15.82 15.42 -7.98
C PRO A 114 16.81 14.24 -7.92
N GLY A 115 16.69 13.44 -6.86
CA GLY A 115 17.31 12.12 -6.75
C GLY A 115 18.83 12.11 -6.94
N LYS A 116 19.31 11.28 -7.89
CA LYS A 116 20.74 11.13 -8.22
C LYS A 116 21.26 12.26 -9.12
N SER A 117 20.37 12.97 -9.83
CA SER A 117 20.75 14.02 -10.77
C SER A 117 21.54 15.13 -10.08
N LYS A 118 21.18 15.54 -8.85
CA LYS A 118 21.95 16.54 -8.10
C LYS A 118 23.42 16.18 -7.90
N MET A 119 23.73 14.89 -7.71
CA MET A 119 25.12 14.44 -7.57
C MET A 119 25.84 14.49 -8.92
N ILE A 120 25.17 14.08 -10.01
CA ILE A 120 25.73 14.14 -11.36
C ILE A 120 26.07 15.59 -11.73
N TYR A 121 25.11 16.52 -11.62
CA TYR A 121 25.35 17.93 -11.96
C TYR A 121 26.33 18.61 -11.01
N GLY A 122 26.34 18.26 -9.73
CA GLY A 122 27.35 18.76 -8.79
C GLY A 122 28.77 18.32 -9.17
N VAL A 123 28.95 17.07 -9.58
CA VAL A 123 30.23 16.55 -10.09
C VAL A 123 30.61 17.23 -11.39
N VAL A 124 29.67 17.36 -12.34
CA VAL A 124 29.93 18.03 -13.63
C VAL A 124 30.34 19.49 -13.41
N LEU A 125 29.63 20.25 -12.57
CA LEU A 125 29.98 21.62 -12.22
C LEU A 125 31.36 21.73 -11.55
N SER A 126 31.71 20.76 -10.69
CA SER A 126 33.02 20.72 -10.04
C SER A 126 34.16 20.43 -11.03
N LEU A 127 33.93 19.52 -11.98
CA LEU A 127 34.87 19.22 -13.06
C LEU A 127 35.03 20.40 -14.02
N GLU A 128 33.93 21.05 -14.38
CA GLU A 128 33.93 22.27 -15.20
C GLU A 128 34.74 23.38 -14.51
N CYS A 129 34.50 23.62 -13.22
CA CYS A 129 35.26 24.60 -12.43
C CYS A 129 36.77 24.27 -12.40
N LEU A 130 37.13 22.99 -12.23
CA LEU A 130 38.52 22.56 -12.25
C LEU A 130 39.18 22.83 -13.61
N VAL A 131 38.51 22.46 -14.72
CA VAL A 131 39.01 22.74 -16.07
C VAL A 131 39.14 24.24 -16.30
N LEU A 132 38.15 25.04 -15.91
CA LEU A 132 38.14 26.49 -16.10
C LEU A 132 39.20 27.22 -15.26
N SER A 133 39.61 26.64 -14.12
CA SER A 133 40.66 27.24 -13.27
C SER A 133 42.04 27.26 -13.93
N GLU A 134 42.33 26.28 -14.79
CA GLU A 134 43.58 26.19 -15.58
C GLU A 134 43.66 27.24 -16.69
N PHE A 135 42.53 27.77 -17.16
CA PHE A 135 42.45 28.78 -18.22
C PHE A 135 42.32 30.21 -17.69
N SER A 136 42.66 30.44 -16.42
CA SER A 136 42.55 31.78 -15.83
C SER A 136 43.51 32.77 -16.52
N VAL A 137 42.93 33.84 -17.07
CA VAL A 137 43.69 34.93 -17.68
C VAL A 137 44.32 35.74 -16.54
N PRO A 138 45.64 36.02 -16.56
CA PRO A 138 46.27 36.84 -15.53
C PRO A 138 45.68 38.25 -15.55
N THR A 139 45.13 38.67 -14.42
CA THR A 139 44.50 39.98 -14.23
C THR A 139 45.54 41.10 -14.14
N PRO A 140 45.29 42.28 -14.72
CA PRO A 140 46.05 43.50 -14.41
C PRO A 140 45.90 43.86 -12.91
N GLU A 141 46.95 44.44 -12.32
CA GLU A 141 47.19 44.60 -10.87
C GLU A 141 46.23 45.57 -10.13
N GLN A 142 45.16 46.06 -10.76
CA GLN A 142 44.21 46.98 -10.12
C GLN A 142 42.93 46.26 -9.71
N VAL A 143 42.76 46.08 -8.40
CA VAL A 143 41.52 45.58 -7.80
C VAL A 143 40.44 46.63 -7.97
N ASP A 144 39.48 46.36 -8.85
CA ASP A 144 38.29 47.18 -9.05
C ASP A 144 37.35 47.10 -7.82
N GLU A 145 36.84 48.25 -7.37
CA GLU A 145 35.86 48.34 -6.26
C GLU A 145 34.59 47.51 -6.54
N GLY A 146 34.27 47.30 -7.83
CA GLY A 146 33.16 46.44 -8.27
C GLY A 146 33.23 45.00 -7.74
N VAL A 147 34.44 44.44 -7.57
CA VAL A 147 34.65 43.06 -7.10
C VAL A 147 34.12 42.86 -5.68
N VAL A 148 34.33 43.86 -4.81
CA VAL A 148 33.92 43.80 -3.40
C VAL A 148 32.39 43.76 -3.29
N ILE A 149 31.68 44.58 -4.07
CA ILE A 149 30.21 44.61 -4.07
C ILE A 149 29.65 43.27 -4.55
N SER A 150 30.20 42.72 -5.64
CA SER A 150 29.77 41.42 -6.14
C SER A 150 30.02 40.28 -5.15
N TYR A 151 31.10 40.33 -4.37
CA TYR A 151 31.35 39.37 -3.29
C TYR A 151 30.28 39.43 -2.20
N VAL A 152 29.96 40.63 -1.71
CA VAL A 152 28.94 40.83 -0.67
C VAL A 152 27.58 40.31 -1.14
N ILE A 153 27.20 40.59 -2.39
CA ILE A 153 25.95 40.10 -2.99
C ILE A 153 25.91 38.57 -3.01
N ASN A 154 27.00 37.92 -3.45
CA ASN A 154 27.07 36.46 -3.48
C ASN A 154 26.98 35.84 -2.08
N MET A 155 27.67 36.43 -1.08
CA MET A 155 27.60 35.95 0.30
C MET A 155 26.19 36.05 0.88
N VAL A 156 25.49 37.16 0.63
CA VAL A 156 24.08 37.32 1.02
C VAL A 156 23.21 36.28 0.34
N LEU A 157 23.42 36.03 -0.95
CA LEU A 157 22.65 35.06 -1.72
C LEU A 157 22.84 33.64 -1.17
N ILE A 158 24.10 33.23 -0.93
CA ILE A 158 24.42 31.94 -0.31
C ILE A 158 23.76 31.82 1.07
N ALA A 159 23.87 32.85 1.92
CA ALA A 159 23.26 32.84 3.25
C ALA A 159 21.73 32.68 3.18
N VAL A 160 21.06 33.40 2.27
CA VAL A 160 19.63 33.27 2.03
C VAL A 160 19.29 31.85 1.55
N THR A 161 20.04 31.30 0.60
CA THR A 161 19.82 29.93 0.11
C THR A 161 20.02 28.88 1.20
N VAL A 162 21.02 29.03 2.06
CA VAL A 162 21.27 28.11 3.19
C VAL A 162 20.17 28.19 4.24
N ILE A 163 19.75 29.40 4.65
CA ILE A 163 18.65 29.58 5.61
C ILE A 163 17.36 28.97 5.04
N TYR A 164 17.12 29.21 3.76
CA TYR A 164 15.99 28.65 3.03
C TYR A 164 16.02 27.12 2.99
N LEU A 165 17.17 26.53 2.62
CA LEU A 165 17.40 25.08 2.62
C LEU A 165 17.13 24.48 3.99
N LYS A 166 17.65 25.09 5.05
CA LYS A 166 17.45 24.64 6.43
C LYS A 166 15.96 24.59 6.77
N ARG A 167 15.23 25.68 6.52
CA ARG A 167 13.77 25.74 6.78
C ARG A 167 13.02 24.65 6.01
N PHE A 168 13.38 24.42 4.76
CA PHE A 168 12.78 23.39 3.92
C PHE A 168 13.04 21.97 4.46
N TYR A 169 14.28 21.67 4.85
CA TYR A 169 14.63 20.38 5.45
C TYR A 169 13.93 20.17 6.80
N ASP A 170 13.83 21.19 7.63
CA ASP A 170 13.15 21.12 8.94
C ASP A 170 11.64 20.86 8.79
N GLN A 171 10.99 21.52 7.82
CA GLN A 171 9.58 21.28 7.49
C GLN A 171 9.34 19.83 7.03
N ARG A 172 10.17 19.36 6.08
CA ARG A 172 10.08 17.97 5.61
C ARG A 172 10.32 16.97 6.73
N ARG A 173 11.32 17.22 7.56
CA ARG A 173 11.63 16.38 8.72
C ARG A 173 10.42 16.24 9.66
N THR A 174 9.71 17.34 9.91
CA THR A 174 8.50 17.32 10.74
C THR A 174 7.38 16.49 10.10
N LEU A 175 7.14 16.66 8.80
CA LEU A 175 6.14 15.88 8.07
C LEU A 175 6.48 14.38 8.07
N TYR A 176 7.75 14.02 7.92
CA TYR A 176 8.18 12.62 8.03
C TYR A 176 7.90 12.05 9.42
N TYR A 177 8.17 12.81 10.48
CA TYR A 177 7.87 12.33 11.84
C TYR A 177 6.38 12.14 12.07
N GLN A 178 5.53 13.04 11.57
CA GLN A 178 4.07 12.90 11.63
C GLN A 178 3.61 11.64 10.88
N HIS A 179 4.05 11.46 9.63
CA HIS A 179 3.66 10.30 8.85
C HIS A 179 4.18 8.98 9.44
N ASN A 180 5.40 8.98 9.99
CA ASN A 180 5.93 7.80 10.66
C ASN A 180 5.13 7.48 11.93
N SER A 181 4.74 8.49 12.70
CA SER A 181 3.86 8.31 13.86
C SER A 181 2.48 7.77 13.47
N GLU A 182 1.90 8.22 12.35
CA GLU A 182 0.64 7.66 11.82
C GLU A 182 0.81 6.20 11.41
N LEU A 183 1.93 5.86 10.76
CA LEU A 183 2.24 4.48 10.39
C LEU A 183 2.38 3.58 11.62
N ASP A 184 3.00 4.07 12.68
CA ASP A 184 3.14 3.35 13.94
C ASP A 184 1.76 3.08 14.57
N GLN A 185 0.87 4.09 14.62
CA GLN A 185 -0.51 3.91 15.09
C GLN A 185 -1.29 2.91 14.22
N VAL A 186 -1.18 3.00 12.90
CA VAL A 186 -1.82 2.05 11.99
C VAL A 186 -1.29 0.63 12.23
N ASN A 187 0.02 0.47 12.40
CA ASN A 187 0.63 -0.83 12.71
C ASN A 187 0.11 -1.39 14.04
N GLU A 188 0.02 -0.57 15.09
CA GLU A 188 -0.55 -0.98 16.37
C GLU A 188 -2.01 -1.45 16.23
N THR A 189 -2.85 -0.71 15.48
CA THR A 189 -4.24 -1.13 15.26
C THR A 189 -4.34 -2.44 14.47
N VAL A 190 -3.46 -2.66 13.49
CA VAL A 190 -3.39 -3.91 12.71
C VAL A 190 -2.98 -5.07 13.61
N LEU A 191 -1.99 -4.88 14.48
CA LEU A 191 -1.55 -5.89 15.44
C LEU A 191 -2.68 -6.22 16.44
N ALA A 192 -3.37 -5.21 16.98
CA ALA A 192 -4.50 -5.41 17.87
C ALA A 192 -5.64 -6.21 17.20
N ARG A 193 -5.99 -5.86 15.95
CA ARG A 193 -7.00 -6.59 15.16
C ARG A 193 -6.58 -8.04 14.91
N ARG A 194 -5.30 -8.27 14.59
CA ARG A 194 -4.75 -9.62 14.38
C ARG A 194 -4.87 -10.46 15.65
N MET A 195 -4.53 -9.91 16.81
CA MET A 195 -4.67 -10.59 18.10
C MET A 195 -6.13 -10.96 18.39
N LYS A 196 -7.07 -10.04 18.13
CA LYS A 196 -8.51 -10.31 18.29
C LYS A 196 -8.98 -11.46 17.39
N LEU A 197 -8.57 -11.48 16.13
CA LEU A 197 -8.92 -12.56 15.20
C LEU A 197 -8.35 -13.92 15.63
N LEU A 198 -7.11 -13.95 16.13
CA LEU A 198 -6.52 -15.17 16.67
C LEU A 198 -7.29 -15.69 17.88
N HIS A 199 -7.71 -14.78 18.78
CA HIS A 199 -8.53 -15.14 19.92
C HIS A 199 -9.88 -15.72 19.50
N GLN A 200 -10.62 -15.04 18.61
CA GLN A 200 -11.89 -15.52 18.08
C GLN A 200 -11.77 -16.87 17.37
N ARG A 201 -10.68 -17.09 16.62
CA ARG A 201 -10.41 -18.37 15.99
C ARG A 201 -10.25 -19.48 17.04
N ASN A 202 -9.51 -19.22 18.12
CA ASN A 202 -9.33 -20.19 19.19
C ASN A 202 -10.67 -20.52 19.88
N GLU A 203 -11.52 -19.52 20.14
CA GLU A 203 -12.87 -19.74 20.68
C GLU A 203 -13.72 -20.62 19.75
N ILE A 204 -13.71 -20.36 18.45
CA ILE A 204 -14.41 -21.18 17.45
C ILE A 204 -13.88 -22.63 17.46
N GLU A 205 -12.57 -22.81 17.56
CA GLU A 205 -11.96 -24.15 17.62
C GLU A 205 -12.37 -24.92 18.89
N VAL A 206 -12.50 -24.23 20.03
CA VAL A 206 -13.02 -24.82 21.28
C VAL A 206 -14.50 -25.21 21.12
N ILE A 207 -15.35 -24.28 20.67
CA ILE A 207 -16.79 -24.55 20.44
C ILE A 207 -16.99 -25.71 19.47
N LYS A 208 -16.19 -25.75 18.39
CA LYS A 208 -16.22 -26.85 17.41
C LYS A 208 -15.91 -28.19 18.06
N ARG A 209 -14.89 -28.25 18.92
CA ARG A 209 -14.51 -29.48 19.62
C ARG A 209 -15.61 -29.94 20.57
N ASP A 210 -16.18 -29.02 21.34
CA ASP A 210 -17.25 -29.33 22.30
C ASP A 210 -18.52 -29.81 21.58
N LEU A 211 -18.85 -29.18 20.44
CA LEU A 211 -19.96 -29.60 19.59
C LEU A 211 -19.73 -31.00 19.03
N GLN A 212 -18.52 -31.29 18.53
CA GLN A 212 -18.17 -32.61 18.02
C GLN A 212 -18.31 -33.68 19.11
N GLN A 213 -17.80 -33.43 20.32
CA GLN A 213 -17.94 -34.35 21.45
C GLN A 213 -19.39 -34.57 21.84
N THR A 214 -20.21 -33.51 21.85
CA THR A 214 -21.64 -33.59 22.17
C THR A 214 -22.39 -34.40 21.12
N VAL A 215 -22.13 -34.14 19.84
CA VAL A 215 -22.74 -34.89 18.73
C VAL A 215 -22.34 -36.36 18.78
N GLU A 216 -21.07 -36.66 19.03
CA GLU A 216 -20.57 -38.03 19.16
C GLU A 216 -21.24 -38.76 20.34
N LYS A 217 -21.28 -38.13 21.52
CA LYS A 217 -21.96 -38.67 22.71
C LYS A 217 -23.43 -38.96 22.43
N ASN A 218 -24.15 -38.00 21.86
CA ASN A 218 -25.57 -38.15 21.52
C ASN A 218 -25.78 -39.25 20.47
N THR A 219 -24.87 -39.38 19.50
CA THR A 219 -24.92 -40.43 18.48
C THR A 219 -24.73 -41.80 19.11
N VAL A 220 -23.78 -41.96 20.03
CA VAL A 220 -23.56 -43.20 20.79
C VAL A 220 -24.77 -43.55 21.64
N ASP A 221 -25.33 -42.57 22.37
CA ASP A 221 -26.52 -42.76 23.20
C ASP A 221 -27.75 -43.14 22.38
N LEU A 222 -27.97 -42.50 21.23
CA LEU A 222 -29.05 -42.84 20.32
C LEU A 222 -28.90 -44.24 19.74
N LYS A 223 -27.68 -44.62 19.32
CA LYS A 223 -27.40 -45.99 18.84
C LYS A 223 -27.68 -47.03 19.92
N ARG A 224 -27.27 -46.77 21.17
CA ARG A 224 -27.53 -47.65 22.31
C ARG A 224 -29.03 -47.80 22.57
N LYS A 225 -29.78 -46.69 22.63
CA LYS A 225 -31.24 -46.71 22.83
C LYS A 225 -31.96 -47.43 21.69
N ASN A 226 -31.52 -47.21 20.45
CA ASN A 226 -32.09 -47.89 19.29
C ASN A 226 -31.86 -49.41 19.39
N ALA A 227 -30.64 -49.86 19.68
CA ALA A 227 -30.34 -51.27 19.89
C ALA A 227 -31.17 -51.90 21.04
N GLU A 228 -31.40 -51.16 22.12
CA GLU A 228 -32.25 -51.61 23.23
C GLU A 228 -33.73 -51.73 22.82
N LEU A 229 -34.27 -50.74 22.11
CA LEU A 229 -35.63 -50.79 21.56
C LEU A 229 -35.79 -51.96 20.59
N SER A 230 -34.82 -52.20 19.72
CA SER A 230 -34.82 -53.34 18.81
C SER A 230 -34.86 -54.67 19.57
N ARG A 231 -34.06 -54.80 20.63
CA ARG A 231 -34.07 -56.00 21.49
C ARG A 231 -35.41 -56.21 22.19
N ILE A 232 -36.04 -55.15 22.70
CA ILE A 232 -37.36 -55.22 23.34
C ILE A 232 -38.44 -55.61 22.33
N ALA A 233 -38.43 -54.97 21.16
CA ALA A 233 -39.40 -55.26 20.10
C ALA A 233 -39.30 -56.71 19.62
N TYR A 234 -38.08 -57.21 19.41
CA TYR A 234 -37.82 -58.62 19.06
C TYR A 234 -38.32 -59.58 20.16
N SER A 235 -37.98 -59.31 21.43
CA SER A 235 -38.41 -60.13 22.57
C SER A 235 -39.94 -60.16 22.70
N ASN A 236 -40.60 -59.02 22.54
CA ASN A 236 -42.06 -58.92 22.61
C ASN A 236 -42.71 -59.66 21.44
N ALA A 237 -42.19 -59.52 20.21
CA ALA A 237 -42.70 -60.23 19.05
C ALA A 237 -42.56 -61.75 19.23
N HIS A 238 -41.43 -62.21 19.78
CA HIS A 238 -41.22 -63.62 20.10
C HIS A 238 -42.19 -64.13 21.17
N HIS A 239 -42.34 -63.40 22.29
CA HIS A 239 -43.23 -63.78 23.39
C HIS A 239 -44.70 -63.80 23.00
N LEU A 240 -45.14 -62.90 22.10
CA LEU A 240 -46.53 -62.85 21.63
C LEU A 240 -46.85 -63.93 20.59
N ARG A 241 -45.85 -64.42 19.84
CA ARG A 241 -46.05 -65.43 18.80
C ARG A 241 -46.51 -66.78 19.36
N ALA A 242 -45.97 -67.21 20.50
CA ALA A 242 -46.35 -68.48 21.14
C ALA A 242 -47.83 -68.53 21.56
N PRO A 243 -48.36 -67.59 22.38
CA PRO A 243 -49.77 -67.59 22.75
C PRO A 243 -50.69 -67.34 21.55
N LEU A 244 -50.26 -66.55 20.56
CA LEU A 244 -51.03 -66.34 19.34
C LEU A 244 -51.19 -67.62 18.51
N THR A 245 -50.12 -68.41 18.39
CA THR A 245 -50.16 -69.72 17.73
C THR A 245 -51.11 -70.67 18.45
N ASN A 246 -51.11 -70.65 19.79
CA ASN A 246 -52.04 -71.44 20.60
C ASN A 246 -53.50 -70.99 20.39
N ILE A 247 -53.78 -69.69 20.37
CA ILE A 247 -55.12 -69.16 20.08
C ILE A 247 -55.58 -69.61 18.69
N LEU A 248 -54.74 -69.46 17.66
CA LEU A 248 -55.05 -69.90 16.31
C LEU A 248 -55.35 -71.41 16.24
N ALA A 249 -54.58 -72.23 16.94
CA ALA A 249 -54.80 -73.68 17.00
C ALA A 249 -56.13 -74.04 17.71
N ILE A 250 -56.44 -73.38 18.83
CA ILE A 250 -57.72 -73.60 19.54
C ILE A 250 -58.90 -73.16 18.67
N VAL A 251 -58.80 -71.99 18.03
CA VAL A 251 -59.86 -71.48 17.15
C VAL A 251 -60.07 -72.41 15.95
N ASP A 252 -58.99 -72.96 15.38
CA ASP A 252 -59.05 -73.94 14.29
C ASP A 252 -59.78 -75.22 14.74
N LEU A 253 -59.43 -75.78 15.90
CA LEU A 253 -60.12 -76.94 16.49
C LEU A 253 -61.61 -76.66 16.74
N MET A 254 -61.93 -75.53 17.38
CA MET A 254 -63.32 -75.16 17.66
C MET A 254 -64.14 -74.92 16.39
N SER A 255 -63.52 -74.38 15.34
CA SER A 255 -64.20 -74.15 14.06
C SER A 255 -64.62 -75.44 13.35
N GLN A 256 -63.96 -76.57 13.65
CA GLN A 256 -64.29 -77.89 13.11
C GLN A 256 -65.50 -78.52 13.82
N GLU A 257 -65.74 -78.17 15.10
CA GLU A 257 -66.81 -78.73 15.93
C GLU A 257 -68.09 -77.87 15.94
N THR A 258 -67.99 -76.58 15.57
CA THR A 258 -69.11 -75.64 15.66
C THR A 258 -69.96 -75.64 14.38
N GLU A 259 -71.23 -76.03 14.47
CA GLU A 259 -72.18 -75.93 13.35
C GLU A 259 -72.67 -74.49 13.10
N LYS A 260 -73.23 -74.24 11.91
CA LYS A 260 -73.61 -72.91 11.43
C LYS A 260 -74.54 -72.19 12.44
N GLY A 261 -74.08 -71.06 12.96
CA GLY A 261 -74.79 -70.24 13.93
C GLY A 261 -73.99 -68.98 14.32
N GLU A 262 -74.43 -68.30 15.38
CA GLU A 262 -73.82 -67.06 15.88
C GLU A 262 -72.41 -67.30 16.45
N GLU A 263 -72.17 -68.45 17.10
CA GLU A 263 -70.86 -68.86 17.64
C GLU A 263 -69.80 -69.03 16.54
N ALA A 264 -70.17 -69.60 15.38
CA ALA A 264 -69.27 -69.75 14.24
C ALA A 264 -68.80 -68.40 13.69
N GLN A 265 -69.67 -67.37 13.70
CA GLN A 265 -69.29 -66.01 13.29
C GLN A 265 -68.31 -65.37 14.27
N GLN A 266 -68.48 -65.61 15.58
CA GLN A 266 -67.56 -65.11 16.60
C GLN A 266 -66.17 -65.77 16.49
N LEU A 267 -66.13 -67.10 16.29
CA LEU A 267 -64.88 -67.84 16.04
C LEU A 267 -64.14 -67.35 14.79
N ALA A 268 -64.86 -67.15 13.68
CA ALA A 268 -64.28 -66.61 12.45
C ALA A 268 -63.69 -65.20 12.64
N LYS A 269 -64.33 -64.37 13.48
CA LYS A 269 -63.80 -63.05 13.84
C LYS A 269 -62.50 -63.15 14.64
N ILE A 270 -62.45 -64.02 15.66
CA ILE A 270 -61.24 -64.23 16.48
C ILE A 270 -60.09 -64.77 15.61
N ALA A 271 -60.36 -65.71 14.70
CA ALA A 271 -59.37 -66.23 13.74
C ALA A 271 -58.77 -65.11 12.88
N ARG A 272 -59.63 -64.24 12.34
CA ARG A 272 -59.23 -63.11 11.50
C ARG A 272 -58.37 -62.12 12.26
N GLU A 273 -58.79 -61.71 13.46
CA GLU A 273 -58.04 -60.78 14.31
C GLU A 273 -56.68 -61.36 14.73
N SER A 274 -56.63 -62.66 15.05
CA SER A 274 -55.38 -63.37 15.38
C SER A 274 -54.42 -63.43 14.18
N THR A 275 -54.94 -63.61 12.96
CA THR A 275 -54.12 -63.60 11.74
C THR A 275 -53.55 -62.21 11.45
N ILE A 276 -54.34 -61.14 11.65
CA ILE A 276 -53.87 -59.76 11.49
C ILE A 276 -52.76 -59.44 12.50
N LEU A 277 -52.88 -59.95 13.73
CA LEU A 277 -51.86 -59.79 14.75
C LEU A 277 -50.57 -60.53 14.36
N ASP A 278 -50.63 -61.75 13.82
CA ASP A 278 -49.44 -62.51 13.38
C ASP A 278 -48.71 -61.77 12.24
N GLN A 279 -49.47 -61.24 11.27
CA GLN A 279 -48.91 -60.43 10.19
C GLN A 279 -48.24 -59.16 10.71
N SER A 280 -48.81 -58.52 11.73
CA SER A 280 -48.23 -57.34 12.36
C SER A 280 -46.93 -57.67 13.10
N LEU A 281 -46.89 -58.81 13.81
CA LEU A 281 -45.68 -59.31 14.46
C LEU A 281 -44.56 -59.64 13.46
N ARG A 282 -44.89 -60.22 12.30
CA ARG A 282 -43.91 -60.47 11.22
C ARG A 282 -43.32 -59.17 10.68
N LYS A 283 -44.15 -58.16 10.43
CA LYS A 283 -43.68 -56.83 10.00
C LYS A 283 -42.76 -56.17 11.02
N VAL A 284 -43.05 -56.34 12.32
CA VAL A 284 -42.15 -55.84 13.39
C VAL A 284 -40.80 -56.54 13.30
N ASN A 285 -40.74 -57.85 13.09
CA ASN A 285 -39.46 -58.55 12.93
C ASN A 285 -38.71 -58.14 11.65
N GLU A 286 -39.40 -57.95 10.52
CA GLU A 286 -38.77 -57.49 9.28
C GLU A 286 -38.18 -56.07 9.38
N LEU A 287 -38.73 -55.22 10.24
CA LEU A 287 -38.20 -53.87 10.49
C LEU A 287 -37.01 -53.85 11.46
N LEU A 288 -36.73 -54.99 12.12
CA LEU A 288 -35.65 -55.15 13.07
C LEU A 288 -34.39 -55.80 12.47
N ASP A 289 -34.54 -56.46 11.32
CA ASP A 289 -33.47 -57.05 10.51
C ASP A 289 -32.89 -56.05 9.49
#